data_AF-A0A9W6KVN1-F1
#
_entry.id   AF-A0A9W6KVN1-F1
#
_cell.length_a   1.000
_cell.length_b   1.000
_cell.length_c   1.000
_cell.angle_alpha   90.00
_cell.angle_beta   90.00
_cell.angle_gamma   90.00
#
_symmetry.space_group_name_H-M   'P 1'
#
loop_
_entity.id
_entity.type
_entity.pdbx_description
1 polymer ?
#
loop_
_entity_poly.entity_id
_entity_poly.type
_entity_poly.pdbx_seq_one_letter_code
_entity_poly.pdbx_strand_id
1 'polypeptide(L)'
;MRRVEAGIEIVGVSSVLSLPGGRLEAVLGAEADVDAALAGGDADAILAAQRRVVQRELRYMAADRRTSAVASVADDGAALLLRTL
;
A
#
# COMPACT_ATOMS: atom_id res chain seq x y z
N MET A 1 -1.72 10.83 3.94
CA MET A 1 -2.36 9.53 4.20
C MET A 1 -3.47 9.31 3.19
N ARG A 2 -3.39 8.24 2.39
CA ARG A 2 -4.41 7.91 1.37
C ARG A 2 -4.88 6.48 1.59
N ARG A 3 -6.21 6.29 1.64
CA ARG A 3 -6.86 4.97 1.73
C ARG A 3 -7.11 4.43 0.32
N VAL A 4 -6.64 3.22 0.05
CA VAL A 4 -6.86 2.47 -1.19
C VAL A 4 -8.14 1.62 -1.04
N GLU A 5 -8.89 1.44 -2.13
CA GLU A 5 -9.94 0.42 -2.18
C GLU A 5 -9.33 -0.94 -1.83
N ALA A 6 -10.02 -1.70 -0.97
CA ALA A 6 -9.52 -2.85 -0.20
C ALA A 6 -8.80 -2.56 1.14
N GLY A 7 -8.80 -1.30 1.60
CA GLY A 7 -8.50 -0.97 3.00
C GLY A 7 -7.02 -0.93 3.37
N ILE A 8 -6.13 -0.80 2.37
CA ILE A 8 -4.70 -0.55 2.59
C ILE A 8 -4.49 0.96 2.64
N GLU A 9 -3.78 1.44 3.65
CA GLU A 9 -3.45 2.86 3.80
C GLU A 9 -1.95 3.05 3.63
N ILE A 10 -1.55 3.93 2.71
CA ILE A 10 -0.15 4.20 2.39
C ILE A 10 0.19 5.63 2.81
N VAL A 11 1.34 5.77 3.47
CA VAL A 11 1.97 7.04 3.85
C VAL A 11 3.25 7.20 3.02
N GLY A 12 3.30 8.24 2.18
CA GLY A 12 4.44 8.46 1.29
C GLY A 12 4.18 9.54 0.25
N VAL A 13 4.91 9.45 -0.86
CA VAL A 13 4.88 10.42 -1.96
C VAL A 13 3.93 9.92 -3.05
N SER A 14 3.11 10.83 -3.58
CA SER A 14 2.28 10.60 -4.77
C SER A 14 2.82 11.40 -5.96
N SER A 15 2.82 10.78 -7.13
CA SER A 15 3.16 11.41 -8.40
C SER A 15 2.10 11.07 -9.45
N VAL A 16 1.68 12.08 -10.21
CA VAL A 16 0.76 11.90 -11.34
C VAL A 16 1.56 11.98 -12.63
N LEU A 17 1.48 10.92 -13.43
CA LEU A 17 2.15 10.75 -14.71
C LEU A 17 1.09 10.88 -15.81
N SER A 18 1.29 11.82 -16.73
CA SER A 18 0.50 11.93 -17.95
C SER A 18 1.05 10.96 -19.00
N LEU A 19 0.20 10.08 -19.52
CA LEU A 19 0.54 9.09 -20.54
C LEU A 19 -0.34 9.28 -21.78
N PRO A 20 0.11 8.87 -22.98
CA PRO A 20 -0.79 8.74 -24.12
C PRO A 20 -1.92 7.77 -23.77
N GLY A 21 -3.16 8.26 -23.73
CA GLY A 21 -4.35 7.46 -23.36
C GLY A 21 -4.87 7.67 -21.94
N GLY A 22 -4.27 8.54 -21.12
CA GLY A 22 -4.84 8.90 -19.82
C GLY A 22 -3.82 9.39 -18.79
N ARG A 23 -4.21 9.37 -17.51
CA ARG A 23 -3.34 9.71 -16.40
C ARG A 23 -3.15 8.49 -15.50
N LEU A 24 -1.95 8.34 -14.98
CA LEU A 24 -1.57 7.32 -14.00
C LEU A 24 -1.14 8.01 -12.72
N GLU A 25 -1.66 7.58 -11.58
CA GLU A 25 -1.11 7.96 -10.27
C GLU A 25 -0.24 6.83 -9.75
N ALA A 26 0.97 7.16 -9.33
CA ALA A 26 1.90 6.29 -8.63
C ALA A 26 2.10 6.80 -7.20
N VAL A 27 1.88 5.94 -6.21
CA VAL A 27 2.15 6.22 -4.80
C VAL A 27 3.24 5.28 -4.32
N LEU A 28 4.28 5.86 -3.70
CA LEU A 28 5.44 5.18 -3.14
C LEU A 28 5.52 5.55 -1.66
N GLY A 29 5.57 4.56 -0.77
CA GLY A 29 5.57 4.84 0.67
C GLY A 29 5.69 3.61 1.54
N ALA A 30 5.24 3.75 2.78
CA ALA A 30 5.08 2.67 3.73
C ALA A 30 3.60 2.46 4.07
N GLU A 31 3.24 1.23 4.42
CA GLU A 31 1.92 0.93 4.98
C GLU A 31 1.76 1.60 6.34
N ALA A 32 0.61 2.24 6.58
CA ALA A 32 0.41 3.15 7.70
C ALA A 32 0.56 2.50 9.08
N ASP A 33 0.18 1.22 9.25
CA ASP A 33 0.37 0.50 10.51
C ASP A 33 1.86 0.23 10.75
N VAL A 34 2.63 -0.05 9.70
CA VAL A 34 4.08 -0.27 9.81
C VAL A 34 4.81 1.05 10.07
N ASP A 35 4.46 2.12 9.37
CA ASP A 35 5.02 3.47 9.61
C ASP A 35 4.76 3.94 11.05
N ALA A 36 3.54 3.74 11.55
CA ALA A 36 3.18 4.06 12.93
C ALA A 36 3.95 3.19 13.96
N ALA A 37 4.10 1.89 13.68
CA ALA A 37 4.85 1.00 14.56
C ALA A 37 6.35 1.35 14.60
N LEU A 38 6.93 1.72 13.44
CA LEU A 38 8.31 2.20 13.35
C LEU A 38 8.51 3.50 14.14
N ALA A 39 7.57 4.44 14.07
CA ALA A 39 7.62 5.68 14.85
C ALA A 39 7.58 5.42 16.37
N GLY A 40 6.92 4.34 16.80
CA GLY A 40 6.87 3.91 18.20
C GLY A 40 8.12 3.15 18.69
N GLY A 41 8.93 2.62 17.77
CA GLY A 41 10.18 1.91 18.09
C GLY A 41 10.01 0.54 18.78
N ASP A 42 8.78 0.01 18.87
CA ASP A 42 8.48 -1.28 19.48
C ASP A 42 8.60 -2.41 18.43
N ALA A 43 9.58 -3.29 18.62
CA ALA A 43 9.85 -4.41 17.72
C ALA A 43 8.66 -5.38 17.60
N ASP A 44 7.92 -5.63 18.67
CA ASP A 44 6.76 -6.54 18.64
C ASP A 44 5.60 -5.90 17.87
N ALA A 45 5.40 -4.60 18.04
CA ALA A 45 4.42 -3.83 17.28
C ALA A 45 4.75 -3.81 15.77
N ILE A 46 6.03 -3.67 15.41
CA ILE A 46 6.51 -3.71 14.02
C ILE A 46 6.24 -5.09 13.41
N LEU A 47 6.64 -6.17 14.09
CA LEU A 47 6.41 -7.54 13.61
C LEU A 47 4.91 -7.86 13.47
N ALA A 48 4.08 -7.36 14.40
CA ALA A 48 2.64 -7.50 14.32
C ALA A 48 2.03 -6.73 13.13
N ALA A 49 2.54 -5.52 12.85
CA ALA A 49 2.12 -4.73 11.70
C ALA A 49 2.50 -5.40 10.38
N GLN A 50 3.74 -5.87 10.24
CA GLN A 50 4.22 -6.62 9.08
C GLN A 50 3.39 -7.89 8.83
N ARG A 51 3.04 -8.65 9.88
CA ARG A 51 2.14 -9.81 9.74
C ARG A 51 0.75 -9.43 9.23
N ARG A 52 0.20 -8.29 9.63
CA ARG A 52 -1.10 -7.80 9.13
C ARG A 52 -1.03 -7.42 7.65
N VAL A 53 0.09 -6.85 7.20
CA VAL A 53 0.34 -6.54 5.78
C VAL A 53 0.26 -7.81 4.93
N VAL A 54 1.02 -8.85 5.28
CA VAL A 54 1.03 -10.13 4.55
C VAL A 54 -0.37 -10.75 4.51
N GLN A 55 -1.09 -10.73 5.64
CA GLN A 55 -2.46 -11.27 5.69
C GLN A 55 -3.45 -10.48 4.82
N ARG A 56 -3.28 -9.16 4.68
CA ARG A 56 -4.11 -8.32 3.80
C ARG A 56 -3.78 -8.57 2.33
N GLU A 57 -2.51 -8.66 1.98
CA GLU A 57 -2.07 -8.94 0.60
C GLU A 57 -2.62 -10.29 0.10
N LEU A 58 -2.55 -11.34 0.92
CA LEU A 58 -3.13 -12.65 0.60
C LEU A 58 -4.65 -12.60 0.36
N ARG A 59 -5.37 -11.77 1.13
CA ARG A 59 -6.82 -11.56 0.93
C ARG A 59 -7.11 -10.76 -0.33
N TYR A 60 -6.29 -9.76 -0.63
CA TYR A 60 -6.40 -8.94 -1.84
C TYR A 60 -6.18 -9.77 -3.09
N MET A 61 -5.09 -10.53 -3.16
CA MET A 61 -4.77 -11.43 -4.27
C MET A 61 -5.86 -12.48 -4.51
N ALA A 62 -6.54 -12.93 -3.44
CA ALA A 62 -7.66 -13.87 -3.55
C ALA A 62 -8.96 -13.22 -4.05
N ALA A 63 -9.14 -11.91 -3.84
CA ALA A 63 -10.38 -11.20 -4.11
C ALA A 63 -10.40 -10.48 -5.47
N ASP A 64 -9.24 -10.22 -6.08
CA ASP A 64 -9.16 -9.25 -7.18
C ASP A 64 -9.20 -9.85 -8.59
N ARG A 65 -10.22 -9.45 -9.36
CA ARG A 65 -10.30 -9.63 -10.83
C ARG A 65 -10.82 -8.39 -11.56
N ARG A 66 -11.02 -7.24 -10.91
CA ARG A 66 -11.77 -6.10 -11.50
C ARG A 66 -11.31 -4.69 -11.10
N THR A 67 -10.23 -4.52 -10.34
CA THR A 67 -9.78 -3.18 -9.95
C THR A 67 -8.97 -2.51 -11.07
N SER A 68 -9.09 -1.19 -11.20
CA SER A 68 -8.22 -0.34 -12.05
C SER A 68 -6.97 0.15 -11.30
N ALA A 69 -6.63 -0.54 -10.20
CA ALA A 69 -5.56 -0.20 -9.29
C ALA A 69 -4.77 -1.47 -8.94
N VAL A 70 -3.46 -1.40 -8.99
CA VAL A 70 -2.56 -2.47 -8.57
C VAL A 70 -1.78 -1.97 -7.37
N ALA A 71 -1.85 -2.71 -6.27
CA ALA A 71 -1.06 -2.46 -5.07
C ALA A 71 -0.14 -3.66 -4.81
N SER A 72 1.07 -3.36 -4.34
CA SER A 72 1.99 -4.36 -3.77
C SER A 72 2.57 -3.77 -2.50
N VAL A 73 2.60 -4.57 -1.44
CA VAL A 73 3.20 -4.18 -0.16
C VAL A 73 4.15 -5.30 0.25
N ALA A 74 5.42 -4.99 0.38
CA ALA A 74 6.42 -5.93 0.84
C ALA A 74 6.25 -6.23 2.34
N ASP A 75 6.83 -7.36 2.79
CA ASP A 75 6.76 -7.82 4.18
C ASP A 75 7.29 -6.78 5.19
N ASP A 76 8.20 -5.91 4.76
CA ASP A 76 8.76 -4.84 5.58
C ASP A 76 7.88 -3.58 5.66
N GLY A 77 6.73 -3.57 4.97
CA GLY A 77 5.79 -2.47 4.90
C GLY A 77 6.02 -1.52 3.73
N ALA A 78 7.06 -1.70 2.91
CA ALA A 78 7.25 -0.88 1.72
C ALA A 78 6.11 -1.09 0.72
N ALA A 79 5.51 -0.02 0.23
CA ALA A 79 4.29 -0.07 -0.57
C ALA A 79 4.44 0.68 -1.91
N LEU A 80 3.94 0.05 -2.98
CA LEU A 80 3.74 0.63 -4.29
C LEU A 80 2.26 0.51 -4.69
N LEU A 81 1.66 1.62 -5.08
CA LEU A 81 0.32 1.66 -5.67
C LEU A 81 0.37 2.34 -7.04
N LEU A 82 -0.25 1.70 -8.03
CA LEU A 82 -0.46 2.23 -9.37
C LEU A 82 -1.95 2.23 -9.67
N ARG A 83 -2.52 3.37 -10.09
CA ARG A 83 -3.91 3.43 -10.53
C ARG A 83 -4.13 4.40 -11.67
N THR A 84 -5.03 4.05 -12.58
CA THR A 84 -5.49 4.99 -13.62
C THR A 84 -6.39 6.06 -13.01
N LEU A 85 -6.33 7.29 -13.53
CA LEU A 85 -7.12 8.45 -13.11
C LEU A 85 -8.07 8.96 -14.19
#